data_AF-A0A174ECN7-F1
#
_entry.id   AF-A0A174ECN7-F1
#
_cell.length_a   1.000
_cell.length_b   1.000
_cell.length_c   1.000
_cell.angle_alpha   90.00
_cell.angle_beta   90.00
_cell.angle_gamma   90.00
#
_symmetry.space_group_name_H-M   'P 1'
#
loop_
_entity.id
_entity.type
_entity.pdbx_description
1 polymer ?
#
loop_
_entity_poly.entity_id
_entity_poly.type
_entity_poly.pdbx_seq_one_letter_code
_entity_poly.pdbx_strand_id
1 'polypeptide(L)' 'MAVSEQVKILCVKLGISVSELARLYGSSPQAFNQKLKREGFTPAELKKVAEAAGCIYQSSFILPNGDKVTD' A
#
# COMPACT_ATOMS: atom_id res chain seq x y z
N MET A 1 7.89 7.80 7.55
CA MET A 1 6.47 7.40 7.65
C MET A 1 6.39 5.93 7.35
N ALA A 2 5.79 5.15 8.24
CA ALA A 2 5.66 3.71 8.08
C ALA A 2 4.72 3.37 6.92
N VAL A 3 4.93 2.23 6.25
CA VAL A 3 4.00 1.75 5.21
C VAL A 3 2.60 1.54 5.79
N SER A 4 2.54 1.08 7.04
CA SER A 4 1.28 0.88 7.76
C SER A 4 0.50 2.18 7.97
N GLU A 5 1.18 3.30 8.18
CA GLU A 5 0.55 4.62 8.22
C GLU A 5 0.04 5.04 6.84
N GLN A 6 0.81 4.79 5.78
CA GLN A 6 0.41 5.17 4.41
C GLN A 6 -0.88 4.47 4.00
N VAL A 7 -0.98 3.17 4.28
CA VAL A 7 -2.19 2.38 4.00
C VAL A 7 -3.38 2.88 4.83
N LYS A 8 -3.19 3.26 6.09
CA LYS A 8 -4.26 3.83 6.91
C LYS A 8 -4.73 5.19 6.38
N ILE A 9 -3.81 6.07 5.99
CA ILE A 9 -4.14 7.37 5.39
C ILE A 9 -4.89 7.16 4.07
N LEU A 10 -4.46 6.20 3.25
CA LEU A 10 -5.16 5.82 2.02
C LEU A 10 -6.62 5.43 2.32
N CYS A 11 -6.85 4.57 3.31
CA CYS A 11 -8.20 4.18 3.71
C CYS A 11 -9.06 5.39 4.12
N VAL A 12 -8.51 6.31 4.92
CA VAL A 12 -9.20 7.55 5.32
C VAL A 12 -9.54 8.43 4.12
N LYS A 13 -8.60 8.59 3.17
CA LYS A 13 -8.81 9.39 1.94
C LYS A 13 -9.89 8.81 1.03
N LEU A 14 -10.01 7.48 1.01
CA LEU A 14 -11.02 6.77 0.23
C LEU A 14 -12.35 6.58 0.97
N GLY A 15 -12.43 6.94 2.26
CA GLY A 15 -13.64 6.73 3.06
C GLY A 15 -13.96 5.27 3.34
N ILE A 16 -12.97 4.37 3.26
CA ILE A 16 -13.13 2.93 3.52
C ILE A 16 -12.42 2.52 4.81
N SER A 17 -12.83 1.39 5.37
CA SER A 17 -12.11 0.79 6.51
C SER A 17 -10.93 -0.04 6.04
N VAL A 18 -9.92 -0.23 6.90
CA VAL A 18 -8.79 -1.15 6.64
C VAL A 18 -9.29 -2.59 6.40
N SER A 19 -10.36 -2.99 7.07
CA SER A 19 -10.99 -4.30 6.87
C SER A 19 -11.62 -4.44 5.48
N GLU A 20 -12.17 -3.35 4.94
CA GLU A 20 -12.72 -3.33 3.59
C GLU A 20 -11.61 -3.39 2.55
N LEU A 21 -10.55 -2.59 2.72
CA LEU A 21 -9.36 -2.68 1.87
C LEU A 21 -8.75 -4.09 1.88
N ALA A 22 -8.70 -4.75 3.04
CA ALA A 22 -8.22 -6.12 3.14
C ALA A 22 -9.03 -7.09 2.26
N ARG A 23 -10.37 -6.94 2.25
CA ARG A 23 -11.27 -7.75 1.42
C ARG A 23 -11.09 -7.46 -0.06
N LEU A 24 -10.99 -6.20 -0.45
CA LEU A 24 -10.69 -5.79 -1.83
C LEU A 24 -9.35 -6.34 -2.32
N TYR A 25 -8.35 -6.34 -1.44
CA TYR A 25 -7.03 -6.95 -1.67
C TYR A 25 -7.06 -8.49 -1.75
N GLY A 26 -8.18 -9.13 -1.41
CA GLY A 26 -8.32 -10.59 -1.43
C GLY A 26 -7.75 -11.30 -0.19
N SER A 27 -7.62 -10.59 0.94
CA SER A 27 -7.14 -11.13 2.22
C SER A 27 -8.19 -11.03 3.31
N SER A 28 -8.07 -11.88 4.34
CA SER A 28 -8.84 -11.65 5.57
C SER A 28 -8.35 -10.37 6.29
N PRO A 29 -9.24 -9.63 6.97
CA PRO A 29 -8.85 -8.45 7.76
C PRO A 29 -7.80 -8.74 8.82
N GLN A 30 -7.80 -9.94 9.41
CA GLN A 30 -6.85 -10.34 10.46
C GLN A 30 -5.44 -10.53 9.89
N ALA A 31 -5.32 -11.27 8.78
CA ALA A 31 -4.03 -11.47 8.10
C ALA A 31 -3.46 -10.15 7.59
N PHE A 32 -4.30 -9.30 6.99
CA PHE A 32 -3.90 -7.99 6.50
C PHE A 32 -3.41 -7.06 7.63
N ASN A 33 -4.15 -7.00 8.75
CA ASN A 33 -3.72 -6.21 9.91
C ASN A 33 -2.44 -6.74 10.55
N GLN A 34 -2.26 -8.06 10.62
CA GLN A 34 -1.00 -8.65 11.10
C GLN A 34 0.16 -8.25 10.18
N LYS A 35 -0.06 -8.24 8.86
CA LYS A 35 0.95 -7.81 7.89
C LYS A 35 1.29 -6.33 8.00
N LEU A 36 0.29 -5.47 8.19
CA LEU A 36 0.49 -4.04 8.49
C LEU A 36 1.35 -3.82 9.74
N LYS A 37 1.08 -4.55 10.82
CA LYS A 37 1.85 -4.45 12.07
C LYS A 37 3.31 -4.89 11.91
N ARG A 38 3.59 -5.84 11.02
CA ARG A 38 4.95 -6.34 10.73
C ARG A 38 5.68 -5.49 9.68
N GLU A 39 5.02 -4.48 9.11
CA GLU A 39 5.55 -3.65 8.02
C GLU A 39 6.04 -4.45 6.80
N GLY A 40 5.46 -5.63 6.57
CA GLY A 40 5.98 -6.62 5.62
C GLY A 40 5.46 -6.48 4.19
N PHE A 41 5.01 -5.30 3.76
CA PHE A 41 4.52 -5.10 2.39
C PHE A 41 5.68 -4.83 1.44
N THR A 42 5.79 -5.66 0.40
CA THR A 42 6.71 -5.40 -0.72
C THR A 42 6.12 -4.35 -1.67
N PRO A 43 6.95 -3.68 -2.51
CA PRO A 43 6.44 -2.75 -3.52
C PRO A 43 5.40 -3.37 -4.46
N ALA A 44 5.58 -4.63 -4.84
CA ALA A 44 4.62 -5.36 -5.67
C ALA A 44 3.27 -5.57 -4.96
N GLU A 45 3.27 -5.79 -3.65
CA GLU A 45 2.04 -5.87 -2.87
C GLU A 45 1.38 -4.52 -2.68
N LEU A 46 2.16 -3.44 -2.55
CA LEU A 46 1.61 -2.09 -2.52
C LEU A 46 0.95 -1.70 -3.85
N LYS A 47 1.50 -2.14 -4.99
CA LYS A 47 0.83 -2.04 -6.29
C LYS A 47 -0.54 -2.74 -6.25
N LYS A 48 -0.60 -3.99 -5.80
CA LYS A 48 -1.86 -4.73 -5.64
C LYS A 48 -2.86 -4.07 -4.69
N VAL A 49 -2.39 -3.51 -3.57
CA VAL A 49 -3.23 -2.74 -2.64
C VAL A 49 -3.81 -1.52 -3.35
N ALA A 50 -3.01 -0.80 -4.14
CA ALA A 50 -3.47 0.37 -4.88
C ALA A 50 -4.48 -0.01 -5.97
N GLU A 51 -4.22 -1.08 -6.74
CA GLU A 51 -5.16 -1.62 -7.72
C GLU A 51 -6.52 -1.95 -7.07
N ALA A 52 -6.50 -2.66 -5.94
CA ALA A 52 -7.70 -2.98 -5.17
C ALA A 52 -8.42 -1.74 -4.61
N ALA A 53 -7.67 -0.69 -4.30
CA ALA A 53 -8.17 0.58 -3.79
C ALA A 53 -8.60 1.56 -4.90
N GLY A 54 -8.43 1.21 -6.18
CA GLY A 54 -8.73 2.08 -7.31
C GLY A 54 -7.75 3.25 -7.46
N CYS A 55 -6.51 3.11 -7.01
CA CYS A 55 -5.46 4.12 -7.15
C CYS A 55 -4.16 3.53 -7.73
N ILE A 56 -3.15 4.37 -7.93
CA ILE A 56 -1.86 3.97 -8.51
C ILE A 56 -0.78 4.16 -7.46
N TYR A 57 -0.02 3.10 -7.19
CA TYR A 57 1.21 3.18 -6.39
C TYR A 57 2.41 3.35 -7.33
N GLN A 58 3.18 4.42 -7.13
CA GLN A 58 4.45 4.65 -7.84
C GLN A 58 5.59 4.73 -6.82
N SER A 59 6.62 3.91 -7.04
CA SER A 59 7.90 3.98 -6.33
C SER A 59 9.01 4.17 -7.35
N SER A 60 9.91 5.12 -7.12
CA SER A 60 11.04 5.38 -8.00
C SER A 60 12.27 5.70 -7.17
N PHE A 61 13.43 5.24 -7.61
CA PHE A 61 14.70 5.75 -7.11
C PHE A 61 15.04 7.02 -7.88
N ILE A 62 15.51 8.04 -7.16
CA ILE A 62 16.01 9.28 -7.76
C ILE A 62 17.53 9.23 -7.66
N LEU A 63 18.19 9.24 -8.82
CA LEU A 63 19.64 9.26 -8.90
C LEU A 63 20.17 10.69 -8.63
N PRO A 64 21.44 10.84 -8.21
CA PRO A 64 22.02 12.16 -7.92
C PRO A 64 22.01 13.14 -9.11
N ASN A 65 21.95 12.62 -10.33
CA ASN A 65 21.84 13.40 -11.57
C ASN A 65 20.40 13.81 -11.91
N GLY A 66 19.40 13.39 -11.12
CA GLY A 66 17.98 13.66 -11.35
C GLY A 66 17.24 12.59 -12.14
N ASP A 67 17.92 11.56 -12.64
CA ASP A 67 17.26 10.44 -13.33
C ASP A 67 16.38 9.61 -12.39
N LYS A 68 15.32 9.03 -12.94
CA LYS A 68 14.40 8.15 -12.22
C LYS A 68 14.58 6.71 -12.68
N VAL A 69 14.81 5.81 -11.73
CA VAL A 69 14.71 4.36 -11.97
C VAL A 69 13.37 3.90 -11.41
N THR A 70 12.50 3.44 -12.30
CA THR A 70 11.21 2.83 -11.95
C THR A 70 11.21 1.36 -12.38
N ASP A 71 10.35 0.56 -11.77
CA ASP A 71 9.96 -0.76 -12.31
C ASP A 71 9.20 -0.60 -13.64
#